data_AF-A0A1V5KIS1-F1
#
_entry.id   AF-A0A1V5KIS1-F1
#
_cell.length_a   1.000
_cell.length_b   1.000
_cell.length_c   1.000
_cell.angle_alpha   90.00
_cell.angle_beta   90.00
_cell.angle_gamma   90.00
#
_symmetry.space_group_name_H-M   'P 1'
#
loop_
_entity.id
_entity.type
_entity.pdbx_description
1 polymer ?
#
loop_
_entity_poly.entity_id
_entity_poly.type
_entity_poly.pdbx_seq_one_letter_code
_entity_poly.pdbx_strand_id
1 'polypeptide(L)'
;MFYQRRPDEPRGQITSITEKVYTSVIGDGVRDLQDLILRDNRAVCYADILLRAHSARLFEVPGKGEEVRIVEIGTHARGSLFLDGRHLLTSELERAIDHFASRISGFHLGRFDLKVPSADALRKGERLEVIELNLLTSEPSHIYDPRHSLFHAWASLMAQWKVAFETGNHYRKQGCRSMSLAKLAEIVWKRIAEN
;
A
#
# COMPACT_ATOMS: atom_id res chain seq x y z
N MET A 1 -5.25 -3.14 -1.40
CA MET A 1 -5.69 -3.62 -2.73
C MET A 1 -6.04 -2.43 -3.59
N PHE A 2 -5.45 -2.29 -4.77
CA PHE A 2 -5.74 -1.18 -5.67
C PHE A 2 -6.72 -1.61 -6.75
N TYR A 3 -7.78 -0.83 -6.91
CA TYR A 3 -8.83 -1.03 -7.91
C TYR A 3 -8.87 0.19 -8.84
N GLN A 4 -9.20 -0.04 -10.10
CA GLN A 4 -9.49 1.02 -11.05
C GLN A 4 -10.58 0.62 -12.04
N ARG A 5 -11.38 1.59 -12.50
CA ARG A 5 -12.42 1.45 -13.52
C ARG A 5 -12.41 2.68 -14.42
N ARG A 6 -12.14 2.48 -15.71
CA ARG A 6 -12.23 3.60 -16.66
C ARG A 6 -13.69 4.05 -16.78
N PRO A 7 -13.96 5.34 -17.05
CA PRO A 7 -15.33 5.85 -17.11
C PRO A 7 -16.24 5.14 -18.13
N ASP A 8 -15.64 4.65 -19.21
CA ASP A 8 -16.37 4.03 -20.32
C ASP A 8 -16.45 2.49 -20.16
N GLU A 9 -15.91 1.95 -19.06
CA GLU A 9 -15.89 0.51 -18.80
C GLU A 9 -17.02 0.11 -17.85
N PRO A 10 -17.78 -0.96 -18.17
CA PRO A 10 -18.89 -1.41 -17.34
C PRO A 10 -18.42 -2.03 -16.01
N ARG A 11 -17.14 -2.44 -15.93
CA ARG A 11 -16.52 -3.06 -14.77
C ARG A 11 -15.08 -2.58 -14.64
N GLY A 12 -14.62 -2.46 -13.41
CA GLY A 12 -13.21 -2.22 -13.11
C GLY A 12 -12.44 -3.51 -12.89
N GLN A 13 -11.18 -3.32 -12.51
CA GLN A 13 -10.22 -4.37 -12.28
C GLN A 13 -9.34 -4.08 -11.07
N ILE A 14 -8.86 -5.15 -10.43
CA ILE A 14 -7.86 -5.05 -9.37
C ILE A 14 -6.47 -5.10 -10.01
N THR A 15 -5.69 -4.03 -9.86
CA THR A 15 -4.33 -3.95 -10.42
C THR A 15 -3.23 -4.24 -9.40
N SER A 16 -3.57 -4.25 -8.12
CA SER A 16 -2.61 -4.49 -7.02
C SER A 16 -3.28 -5.22 -5.87
N ILE A 17 -2.65 -6.26 -5.38
CA ILE A 17 -2.92 -6.84 -4.05
C ILE A 17 -1.59 -6.78 -3.30
N THR A 18 -1.63 -6.35 -2.05
CA THR A 18 -0.43 -6.22 -1.22
C THR A 18 -0.65 -6.90 0.11
N GLU A 19 0.24 -7.83 0.42
CA GLU A 19 0.31 -8.46 1.73
C GLU A 19 1.22 -7.63 2.62
N LYS A 20 0.72 -7.25 3.79
CA LYS A 20 1.48 -6.49 4.79
C LYS A 20 2.08 -7.51 5.75
N VAL A 21 3.41 -7.65 5.72
CA VAL A 21 4.16 -8.57 6.57
C VAL A 21 4.98 -7.76 7.56
N TYR A 22 4.88 -8.12 8.83
CA TYR A 22 5.73 -7.55 9.87
C TYR A 22 7.15 -8.05 9.69
N THR A 23 8.10 -7.13 9.67
CA THR A 23 9.52 -7.46 9.50
C THR A 23 10.07 -8.03 10.80
N SER A 24 10.87 -9.08 10.66
CA SER A 24 11.58 -9.76 11.74
C SER A 24 13.06 -9.96 11.36
N VAL A 25 13.93 -10.10 12.35
CA VAL A 25 15.31 -10.58 12.18
C VAL A 25 15.45 -11.95 12.84
N ILE A 26 16.41 -12.76 12.37
CA ILE A 26 16.68 -14.08 12.93
C ILE A 26 17.97 -14.02 13.77
N GLY A 27 17.87 -14.42 15.04
CA GLY A 27 19.00 -14.53 15.95
C GLY A 27 20.02 -15.56 15.48
N ASP A 28 21.30 -15.22 15.63
CA ASP A 28 22.41 -16.14 15.38
C ASP A 28 23.07 -16.66 16.68
N GLY A 29 22.59 -16.20 17.84
CA GLY A 29 23.12 -16.54 19.16
C GLY A 29 24.42 -15.81 19.52
N VAL A 30 24.87 -14.85 18.71
CA VAL A 30 26.15 -14.14 18.90
C VAL A 30 25.96 -12.62 18.83
N ARG A 31 25.22 -12.13 17.83
CA ARG A 31 25.00 -10.70 17.59
C ARG A 31 23.81 -10.20 18.37
N ASP A 32 23.92 -8.97 18.83
CA ASP A 32 22.80 -8.28 19.45
C ASP A 32 21.76 -7.80 18.42
N LEU A 33 20.60 -7.38 18.92
CA LEU A 33 19.50 -6.92 18.09
C LEU A 33 19.88 -5.72 17.20
N GLN A 34 20.71 -4.80 17.71
CA GLN A 34 21.21 -3.67 16.93
C GLN A 34 22.00 -4.15 15.71
N ASP A 35 22.97 -5.05 15.91
CA ASP A 35 23.79 -5.60 14.83
C ASP A 35 22.95 -6.37 13.82
N LEU A 36 21.97 -7.14 14.28
CA LEU A 36 21.05 -7.86 13.39
C LEU A 36 20.23 -6.90 12.52
N ILE A 37 19.71 -5.80 13.08
CA ILE A 37 18.98 -4.76 12.32
C ILE A 37 19.91 -4.09 11.29
N LEU A 38 21.12 -3.71 11.68
CA LEU A 38 22.06 -2.98 10.82
C LEU A 38 22.65 -3.84 9.70
N ARG A 39 22.66 -5.18 9.88
CA ARG A 39 23.14 -6.15 8.87
C ARG A 39 22.05 -6.66 7.96
N ASP A 40 20.78 -6.53 8.34
CA ASP A 40 19.68 -6.91 7.48
C ASP A 40 19.58 -5.95 6.29
N ASN A 41 19.54 -6.51 5.08
CA ASN A 41 19.57 -5.77 3.81
C ASN A 41 18.44 -4.74 3.67
N ARG A 42 17.33 -4.91 4.41
CA ARG A 42 16.17 -4.03 4.35
C ARG A 42 15.94 -3.26 5.65
N ALA A 43 16.06 -3.90 6.81
CA ALA A 43 15.84 -3.24 8.09
C ALA A 43 16.81 -2.08 8.30
N VAL A 44 18.03 -2.18 7.75
CA VAL A 44 19.02 -1.08 7.77
C VAL A 44 18.47 0.22 7.16
N CYS A 45 17.60 0.14 6.15
CA CYS A 45 16.97 1.32 5.55
C CYS A 45 16.04 2.08 6.51
N TYR A 46 15.64 1.44 7.61
CA TYR A 46 14.77 1.98 8.65
C TYR A 46 15.47 2.04 10.01
N ALA A 47 16.79 1.87 10.05
CA ALA A 47 17.57 1.73 11.29
C ALA A 47 17.27 2.83 12.31
N ASP A 48 17.20 4.11 11.91
CA ASP A 48 16.91 5.21 12.83
C ASP A 48 15.58 5.03 13.58
N ILE A 49 14.54 4.56 12.89
CA ILE A 49 13.21 4.33 13.48
C ILE A 49 13.24 3.07 14.35
N LEU A 50 13.83 1.98 13.83
CA LEU A 50 13.85 0.69 14.50
C LEU A 50 14.70 0.72 15.77
N LEU A 51 15.87 1.35 15.72
CA LEU A 51 16.76 1.44 16.88
C LEU A 51 16.13 2.26 18.02
N ARG A 52 15.40 3.34 17.68
CA ARG A 52 14.63 4.09 18.68
C ARG A 52 13.51 3.25 19.28
N ALA A 53 12.75 2.55 18.44
CA ALA A 53 11.63 1.70 18.86
C ALA A 53 12.09 0.55 19.79
N HIS A 54 13.29 0.01 19.57
CA HIS A 54 13.85 -1.12 20.33
C HIS A 54 14.92 -0.71 21.36
N SER A 55 15.04 0.58 21.66
CA SER A 55 16.10 1.14 22.53
C SER A 55 16.32 0.40 23.86
N ALA A 56 15.26 -0.13 24.46
CA ALA A 56 15.33 -0.87 25.72
C ALA A 56 16.01 -2.26 25.63
N ARG A 57 16.17 -2.80 24.41
CA ARG A 57 16.61 -4.18 24.16
C ARG A 57 17.64 -4.33 23.04
N LEU A 58 18.25 -3.24 22.59
CA LEU A 58 19.20 -3.26 21.47
C LEU A 58 20.38 -4.20 21.67
N PHE A 59 20.82 -4.35 22.91
CA PHE A 59 21.98 -5.16 23.30
C PHE A 59 21.61 -6.58 23.76
N GLU A 60 20.34 -6.97 23.65
CA GLU A 60 19.94 -8.37 23.83
C GLU A 60 20.46 -9.20 22.66
N VAL A 61 21.01 -10.38 22.94
CA VAL A 61 21.47 -11.35 21.93
C VAL A 61 20.39 -12.42 21.77
N PRO A 62 19.60 -12.38 20.67
CA PRO A 62 18.58 -13.40 20.46
C PRO A 62 19.22 -14.75 20.20
N GLY A 63 18.57 -15.81 20.69
CA GLY A 63 19.01 -17.18 20.52
C GLY A 63 19.13 -17.57 19.05
N LYS A 64 19.98 -18.56 18.76
CA LYS A 64 20.14 -19.05 17.38
C LYS A 64 18.82 -19.60 16.84
N GLY A 65 18.33 -19.02 15.75
CA GLY A 65 17.05 -19.38 15.12
C GLY A 65 15.83 -18.69 15.75
N GLU A 66 16.02 -17.84 16.75
CA GLU A 66 14.94 -17.04 17.34
C GLU A 66 14.49 -15.95 16.35
N GLU A 67 13.20 -15.91 16.04
CA GLU A 67 12.63 -14.83 15.24
C GLU A 67 12.24 -13.66 16.15
N VAL A 68 12.89 -12.52 15.96
CA VAL A 68 12.59 -11.28 16.68
C VAL A 68 11.85 -10.33 15.75
N ARG A 69 10.57 -10.09 16.05
CA ARG A 69 9.77 -9.09 15.34
C ARG A 69 10.26 -7.69 15.67
N ILE A 70 10.70 -6.96 14.64
CA ILE A 70 11.26 -5.61 14.77
C ILE A 70 10.28 -4.51 14.34
N VAL A 71 9.16 -4.87 13.71
CA VAL A 71 8.11 -3.92 13.31
C VAL A 71 6.76 -4.36 13.83
N GLU A 72 6.08 -3.49 14.56
CA GLU A 72 4.74 -3.75 15.10
C GLU A 72 3.61 -3.11 14.28
N ILE A 73 3.95 -2.16 13.40
CA ILE A 73 2.99 -1.37 12.63
C ILE A 73 3.11 -1.72 11.15
N GLY A 74 1.98 -2.10 10.54
CA GLY A 74 1.83 -2.54 9.14
C GLY A 74 2.03 -1.44 8.08
N THR A 75 2.94 -0.49 8.31
CA THR A 75 3.21 0.65 7.42
C THR A 75 4.58 0.52 6.78
N HIS A 76 4.64 0.62 5.44
CA HIS A 76 5.89 0.53 4.68
C HIS A 76 6.95 1.55 5.13
N ALA A 77 6.54 2.80 5.36
CA ALA A 77 7.43 3.86 5.84
C ALA A 77 8.03 3.60 7.23
N ARG A 78 7.49 2.62 7.99
CA ARG A 78 7.98 2.21 9.31
C ARG A 78 8.62 0.82 9.30
N GLY A 79 9.00 0.34 8.12
CA GLY A 79 9.78 -0.89 7.97
C GLY A 79 8.98 -2.16 7.70
N SER A 80 7.65 -2.12 7.60
CA SER A 80 6.87 -3.30 7.19
C SER A 80 7.16 -3.70 5.74
N LEU A 81 7.13 -5.00 5.48
CA LEU A 81 7.25 -5.59 4.16
C LEU A 81 5.91 -5.55 3.44
N PHE A 82 5.93 -5.03 2.21
CA PHE A 82 4.77 -5.03 1.31
C PHE A 82 5.08 -6.00 0.19
N LEU A 83 4.44 -7.17 0.22
CA LEU A 83 4.65 -8.23 -0.76
C LEU A 83 3.53 -8.23 -1.80
N ASP A 84 3.86 -8.63 -3.02
CA ASP A 84 2.95 -8.72 -4.14
C ASP A 84 2.04 -9.94 -4.03
N GLY A 85 0.85 -9.70 -3.50
CA GLY A 85 -0.19 -10.68 -3.29
C GLY A 85 -1.08 -10.91 -4.51
N ARG A 86 -0.71 -10.45 -5.72
CA ARG A 86 -1.57 -10.60 -6.92
C ARG A 86 -1.90 -12.06 -7.27
N HIS A 87 -1.14 -13.03 -6.76
CA HIS A 87 -1.48 -14.45 -6.88
C HIS A 87 -2.81 -14.82 -6.18
N LEU A 88 -3.32 -13.97 -5.28
CA LEU A 88 -4.62 -14.10 -4.61
C LEU A 88 -5.79 -13.52 -5.44
N LEU A 89 -5.49 -12.87 -6.57
CA LEU A 89 -6.51 -12.33 -7.45
C LEU A 89 -7.31 -13.46 -8.09
N THR A 90 -8.63 -13.35 -8.04
CA THR A 90 -9.59 -14.23 -8.69
C THR A 90 -10.70 -13.39 -9.30
N SER A 91 -11.44 -13.97 -10.23
CA SER A 91 -12.60 -13.30 -10.81
C SER A 91 -13.72 -13.09 -9.79
N GLU A 92 -13.84 -13.95 -8.79
CA GLU A 92 -14.79 -13.82 -7.67
C GLU A 92 -14.48 -12.57 -6.84
N LEU A 93 -13.22 -12.42 -6.44
CA LEU A 93 -12.76 -11.27 -5.68
C LEU A 93 -12.93 -9.96 -6.47
N GLU A 94 -12.55 -9.97 -7.76
CA GLU A 94 -12.68 -8.81 -8.62
C GLU A 94 -14.15 -8.38 -8.78
N ARG A 95 -15.07 -9.33 -9.00
CA ARG A 95 -16.52 -9.04 -9.03
C ARG A 95 -17.02 -8.48 -7.70
N ALA A 96 -16.57 -9.00 -6.56
CA ALA A 96 -17.01 -8.53 -5.25
C ALA A 96 -16.56 -7.08 -5.00
N ILE A 97 -15.32 -6.74 -5.32
CA ILE A 97 -14.77 -5.39 -5.17
C ILE A 97 -15.39 -4.43 -6.19
N ASP A 98 -15.55 -4.83 -7.45
CA ASP A 98 -16.22 -4.04 -8.47
C ASP A 98 -17.66 -3.71 -8.07
N HIS A 99 -18.38 -4.69 -7.52
CA HIS A 99 -19.73 -4.49 -7.01
C HIS A 99 -19.77 -3.45 -5.88
N PHE A 100 -18.83 -3.50 -4.93
CA PHE A 100 -18.71 -2.50 -3.88
C PHE A 100 -18.36 -1.11 -4.45
N ALA A 101 -17.31 -1.03 -5.27
CA ALA A 101 -16.80 0.19 -5.88
C ALA A 101 -17.86 0.90 -6.75
N SER A 102 -18.66 0.13 -7.49
CA SER A 102 -19.71 0.66 -8.38
C SER A 102 -20.82 1.43 -7.65
N ARG A 103 -21.01 1.17 -6.35
CA ARG A 103 -21.99 1.86 -5.51
C ARG A 103 -21.50 3.22 -5.01
N ILE A 104 -20.21 3.52 -5.16
CA ILE A 104 -19.63 4.79 -4.75
C ILE A 104 -19.65 5.73 -5.96
N SER A 105 -20.56 6.71 -5.92
CA SER A 105 -20.72 7.68 -7.01
C SER A 105 -19.41 8.46 -7.25
N GLY A 106 -18.97 8.53 -8.51
CA GLY A 106 -17.75 9.22 -8.92
C GLY A 106 -16.45 8.52 -8.55
N PHE A 107 -16.49 7.29 -8.04
CA PHE A 107 -15.29 6.52 -7.73
C PHE A 107 -14.80 5.73 -8.96
N HIS A 108 -13.54 5.99 -9.31
CA HIS A 108 -12.86 5.35 -10.45
C HIS A 108 -11.58 4.64 -10.08
N LEU A 109 -10.85 5.08 -9.07
CA LEU A 109 -9.58 4.47 -8.68
C LEU A 109 -9.25 4.76 -7.23
N GLY A 110 -8.63 3.78 -6.59
CA GLY A 110 -8.18 3.91 -5.21
C GLY A 110 -7.71 2.59 -4.61
N ARG A 111 -7.20 2.68 -3.38
CA ARG A 111 -6.74 1.54 -2.59
C ARG A 111 -7.71 1.25 -1.46
N PHE A 112 -8.26 0.05 -1.48
CA PHE A 112 -8.97 -0.58 -0.36
C PHE A 112 -7.96 -1.23 0.57
N ASP A 113 -7.93 -0.79 1.83
CA ASP A 113 -7.26 -1.50 2.91
C ASP A 113 -8.28 -2.43 3.55
N LEU A 114 -8.08 -3.74 3.36
CA LEU A 114 -9.03 -4.77 3.72
C LEU A 114 -8.52 -5.58 4.91
N LYS A 115 -9.43 -5.95 5.80
CA LYS A 115 -9.22 -7.02 6.76
C LYS A 115 -10.05 -8.23 6.31
N VAL A 116 -9.41 -9.39 6.31
CA VAL A 116 -10.00 -10.66 5.86
C VAL A 116 -9.58 -11.79 6.80
N PRO A 117 -10.42 -12.81 6.99
CA PRO A 117 -10.11 -13.90 7.92
C PRO A 117 -9.09 -14.90 7.36
N SER A 118 -8.98 -15.00 6.03
CA SER A 118 -8.02 -15.90 5.37
C SER A 118 -7.79 -15.51 3.90
N ALA A 119 -6.71 -16.02 3.32
CA ALA A 119 -6.43 -15.92 1.90
C ALA A 119 -7.56 -16.55 1.06
N ASP A 120 -8.12 -17.68 1.49
CA ASP A 120 -9.24 -18.32 0.79
C ASP A 120 -10.52 -17.48 0.80
N ALA A 121 -10.84 -16.82 1.92
CA ALA A 121 -11.97 -15.91 1.99
C ALA A 121 -11.77 -14.71 1.05
N LEU A 122 -10.54 -14.16 1.02
CA LEU A 122 -10.18 -13.11 0.07
C LEU A 122 -10.37 -13.58 -1.38
N ARG A 123 -9.84 -14.74 -1.76
CA ARG A 123 -9.98 -15.33 -3.09
C ARG A 123 -11.44 -15.59 -3.47
N LYS A 124 -12.35 -15.82 -2.53
CA LYS A 124 -13.79 -15.99 -2.80
C LYS A 124 -14.56 -14.67 -2.81
N GLY A 125 -13.92 -13.55 -2.46
CA GLY A 125 -14.58 -12.27 -2.27
C GLY A 125 -15.53 -12.25 -1.07
N GLU A 126 -15.29 -13.10 -0.07
CA GLU A 126 -16.15 -13.28 1.10
C GLU A 126 -15.58 -12.58 2.33
N ARG A 127 -16.47 -12.07 3.21
CA ARG A 127 -16.09 -11.48 4.51
C ARG A 127 -14.98 -10.41 4.39
N LEU A 128 -15.13 -9.57 3.35
CA LEU A 128 -14.25 -8.44 3.10
C LEU A 128 -14.65 -7.27 4.00
N GLU A 129 -13.82 -6.93 4.98
CA GLU A 129 -14.03 -5.76 5.83
C GLU A 129 -13.15 -4.61 5.31
N VAL A 130 -13.77 -3.53 4.84
CA VAL A 130 -13.06 -2.33 4.37
C VAL A 130 -12.71 -1.46 5.58
N ILE A 131 -11.42 -1.38 5.91
CA ILE A 131 -10.91 -0.55 7.01
C ILE A 131 -10.72 0.89 6.55
N GLU A 132 -10.20 1.06 5.33
CA GLU A 132 -9.96 2.38 4.74
C GLU A 132 -10.11 2.31 3.22
N LEU A 133 -10.64 3.38 2.64
CA LEU A 133 -10.61 3.63 1.21
C LEU A 133 -9.77 4.87 0.94
N ASN A 134 -8.57 4.66 0.39
CA ASN A 134 -7.71 5.72 -0.09
C ASN A 134 -8.04 6.02 -1.56
N LEU A 135 -8.23 7.29 -1.92
CA LEU A 135 -8.65 7.69 -3.27
C LEU A 135 -7.44 7.92 -4.20
N LEU A 136 -7.54 8.92 -5.09
CA LEU A 136 -6.60 9.22 -6.17
C LEU A 136 -5.12 9.32 -5.74
N THR A 137 -4.85 9.77 -4.53
CA THR A 137 -3.47 9.95 -4.03
C THR A 137 -2.83 8.68 -3.52
N SER A 138 -3.55 7.56 -3.47
CA SER A 138 -2.95 6.27 -3.17
C SER A 138 -2.21 5.69 -4.37
N GLU A 139 -1.17 4.92 -4.10
CA GLU A 139 -0.40 4.19 -5.11
C GLU A 139 -0.61 2.67 -4.96
N PRO A 140 -0.30 1.88 -6.00
CA PRO A 140 -0.47 0.43 -5.97
C PRO A 140 0.69 -0.15 -5.19
N SER A 141 0.47 -0.49 -3.93
CA SER A 141 1.53 -0.82 -2.97
C SER A 141 2.33 -2.10 -3.27
N HIS A 142 1.92 -2.93 -4.24
CA HIS A 142 2.69 -4.11 -4.64
C HIS A 142 4.04 -3.75 -5.25
N ILE A 143 4.20 -2.52 -5.75
CA ILE A 143 5.44 -2.04 -6.36
C ILE A 143 6.63 -2.05 -5.39
N TYR A 144 6.36 -2.11 -4.08
CA TYR A 144 7.38 -2.13 -3.02
C TYR A 144 7.89 -3.54 -2.68
N ASP A 145 7.35 -4.58 -3.33
CA ASP A 145 7.86 -5.94 -3.18
C ASP A 145 9.33 -5.99 -3.65
N PRO A 146 10.27 -6.51 -2.83
CA PRO A 146 11.68 -6.66 -3.20
C PRO A 146 11.94 -7.40 -4.51
N ARG A 147 10.99 -8.22 -4.98
CA ARG A 147 11.11 -8.95 -6.26
C ARG A 147 10.97 -8.05 -7.48
N HIS A 148 10.40 -6.86 -7.33
CA HIS A 148 10.13 -5.96 -8.46
C HIS A 148 11.27 -4.99 -8.70
N SER A 149 11.55 -4.74 -9.97
CA SER A 149 12.50 -3.71 -10.39
C SER A 149 11.89 -2.32 -10.33
N LEU A 150 12.74 -1.29 -10.31
CA LEU A 150 12.31 0.10 -10.41
C LEU A 150 11.46 0.37 -11.66
N PHE A 151 11.82 -0.25 -12.80
CA PHE A 151 11.05 -0.13 -14.03
C PHE A 151 9.63 -0.72 -13.90
N HIS A 152 9.47 -1.83 -13.16
CA HIS A 152 8.16 -2.39 -12.85
C HIS A 152 7.31 -1.42 -12.02
N ALA A 153 7.91 -0.81 -11.01
CA ALA A 153 7.25 0.18 -10.16
C ALA A 153 6.78 1.39 -10.98
N TRP A 154 7.67 1.96 -11.82
CA TRP A 154 7.32 3.08 -12.69
C TRP A 154 6.24 2.72 -13.72
N ALA A 155 6.32 1.55 -14.36
CA ALA A 155 5.29 1.10 -15.30
C ALA A 155 3.91 1.01 -14.63
N SER A 156 3.85 0.48 -13.40
CA SER A 156 2.61 0.37 -12.62
C SER A 156 2.04 1.74 -12.25
N LEU A 157 2.90 2.68 -11.81
CA LEU A 157 2.50 4.05 -11.51
C LEU A 157 2.01 4.80 -12.76
N MET A 158 2.71 4.67 -13.89
CA MET A 158 2.29 5.28 -15.16
C MET A 158 0.93 4.73 -15.61
N ALA A 159 0.69 3.42 -15.47
CA ALA A 159 -0.58 2.82 -15.82
C ALA A 159 -1.74 3.37 -14.95
N GLN A 160 -1.52 3.52 -13.65
CA GLN A 160 -2.49 4.16 -12.74
C GLN A 160 -2.76 5.61 -13.15
N TRP A 161 -1.72 6.42 -13.32
CA TRP A 161 -1.87 7.84 -13.64
C TRP A 161 -2.52 8.05 -15.00
N LYS A 162 -2.26 7.18 -15.98
CA LYS A 162 -2.98 7.17 -17.26
C LYS A 162 -4.49 7.09 -17.04
N VAL A 163 -4.96 6.14 -16.23
CA VAL A 163 -6.40 5.99 -15.90
C VAL A 163 -6.93 7.22 -15.16
N ALA A 164 -6.16 7.79 -14.24
CA ALA A 164 -6.54 9.02 -13.53
C ALA A 164 -6.76 10.20 -14.49
N PHE A 165 -5.81 10.43 -15.41
CA PHE A 165 -5.90 11.51 -16.39
C PHE A 165 -7.02 11.29 -17.39
N GLU A 166 -7.23 10.06 -17.86
CA GLU A 166 -8.35 9.72 -18.75
C GLU A 166 -9.69 9.98 -18.05
N THR A 167 -9.81 9.60 -16.78
CA THR A 167 -10.99 9.88 -15.95
C THR A 167 -11.24 11.37 -15.79
N GLY A 168 -10.21 12.13 -15.41
CA GLY A 168 -10.32 13.59 -15.30
C GLY A 168 -10.70 14.24 -16.63
N ASN A 169 -10.17 13.75 -17.74
CA ASN A 169 -10.51 14.24 -19.07
C ASN A 169 -11.96 13.94 -19.47
N HIS A 170 -12.46 12.75 -19.14
CA HIS A 170 -13.85 12.36 -19.36
C HIS A 170 -14.81 13.34 -18.65
N TYR A 171 -14.58 13.63 -17.36
CA TYR A 171 -15.40 14.58 -16.63
C TYR A 171 -15.28 16.03 -17.13
N ARG A 172 -14.08 16.45 -17.56
CA ARG A 172 -13.92 17.77 -18.20
C ARG A 172 -14.77 17.92 -19.45
N LYS A 173 -14.85 16.88 -20.28
CA LYS A 173 -15.72 16.87 -21.48
C LYS A 173 -17.21 16.97 -21.13
N GLN A 174 -17.60 16.52 -19.94
CA GLN A 174 -18.97 16.65 -19.41
C GLN A 174 -19.23 17.99 -18.70
N GLY A 175 -18.27 18.93 -18.73
CA GLY A 175 -18.42 20.27 -18.16
C GLY A 175 -17.91 20.43 -16.73
N CYS A 176 -17.36 19.39 -16.11
CA CYS A 176 -16.71 19.53 -14.81
C CYS A 176 -15.43 20.38 -14.95
N ARG A 177 -15.29 21.39 -14.10
CA ARG A 177 -14.11 22.26 -14.10
C ARG A 177 -13.04 21.70 -13.17
N SER A 178 -11.79 21.68 -13.63
CA SER A 178 -10.65 21.42 -12.78
C SER A 178 -10.49 22.51 -11.73
N MET A 179 -9.91 22.15 -10.58
CA MET A 179 -9.49 23.13 -9.58
C MET A 179 -8.52 24.14 -10.22
N SER A 180 -8.72 25.43 -9.97
CA SER A 180 -7.81 26.46 -10.44
C SER A 180 -6.52 26.46 -9.62
N LEU A 181 -5.41 26.91 -10.23
CA LEU A 181 -4.13 27.06 -9.53
C LEU A 181 -4.25 28.01 -8.33
N ALA A 182 -5.05 29.07 -8.46
CA ALA A 182 -5.32 29.99 -7.35
C ALA A 182 -5.99 29.29 -6.17
N LYS A 183 -6.98 28.42 -6.44
CA LYS A 183 -7.65 27.66 -5.37
C LYS A 183 -6.72 26.62 -4.75
N LEU A 184 -5.89 25.97 -5.56
CA LEU A 184 -4.87 25.04 -5.06
C LEU A 184 -3.87 25.76 -4.14
N ALA A 185 -3.37 26.93 -4.57
CA ALA A 185 -2.45 27.74 -3.76
C ALA A 185 -3.09 28.19 -2.44
N GLU A 186 -4.37 28.59 -2.45
CA GLU A 186 -5.12 28.93 -1.23
C GLU A 186 -5.16 27.74 -0.25
N ILE A 187 -5.46 26.54 -0.73
CA ILE A 187 -5.52 25.33 0.10
C ILE A 187 -4.15 24.98 0.68
N VAL A 188 -3.10 25.02 -0.16
CA VAL A 188 -1.73 24.73 0.27
C VAL A 188 -1.26 25.76 1.31
N TRP A 189 -1.53 27.04 1.09
CA TRP A 189 -1.14 28.10 2.02
C TRP A 189 -1.81 27.95 3.38
N LYS A 190 -3.12 27.71 3.41
CA LYS A 190 -3.86 27.44 4.66
C LYS A 190 -3.24 26.28 5.44
N ARG A 191 -2.91 25.18 4.74
CA ARG A 191 -2.30 24.02 5.37
C ARG A 191 -0.90 24.29 5.94
N ILE A 192 -0.10 25.13 5.27
CA ILE A 192 1.22 25.53 5.76
C ILE A 192 1.09 26.46 6.97
N ALA A 193 0.11 27.37 6.98
CA ALA A 193 -0.08 28.31 8.08
C ALA A 193 -0.68 27.66 9.35
N GLU A 194 -1.32 26.50 9.22
CA GLU A 194 -1.89 25.71 10.32
C GLU A 194 -0.89 24.71 10.96
N ASN A 195 0.26 24.49 10.33
CA ASN A 195 1.34 23.59 10.80
C ASN A 195 2.53 24.39 11.34
#